data_AF-A0A5P2QQJ0-F1
#
_entry.id   AF-A0A5P2QQJ0-F1
#
_cell.length_a   1.000
_cell.length_b   1.000
_cell.length_c   1.000
_cell.angle_alpha   90.00
_cell.angle_beta   90.00
_cell.angle_gamma   90.00
#
_symmetry.space_group_name_H-M   'P 1'
#
loop_
_entity.id
_entity.type
_entity.pdbx_description
1 polymer ?
#
loop_
_entity_poly.entity_id
_entity_poly.type
_entity_poly.pdbx_seq_one_letter_code
_entity_poly.pdbx_strand_id
1 'polypeptide(L)'
;MQILSLIPLLLLCACASPAPGFIGAVRHDVTLDGIRFAVFHKGAEAEVIRLGYLSRAARAPVPELMMQAAAQATGCRPVPGSLVTRIPGDTGEARVTLRC
;
A
#
# COMPACT_ATOMS: atom_id res chain seq x y z
N MET A 1 12.17 12.37 -35.36
CA MET A 1 12.97 12.32 -34.11
C MET A 1 12.40 13.33 -33.10
N GLN A 2 11.29 13.00 -32.43
CA GLN A 2 10.68 13.84 -31.37
C GLN A 2 10.04 12.99 -30.26
N ILE A 3 9.75 11.71 -30.53
CA ILE A 3 9.11 10.77 -29.60
C ILE A 3 10.06 10.37 -28.45
N LEU A 4 11.38 10.42 -28.66
CA LEU A 4 12.38 9.99 -27.66
C LEU A 4 12.42 10.93 -26.42
N SER A 5 11.96 12.18 -26.54
CA SER A 5 12.00 13.17 -25.46
C SER A 5 10.89 12.99 -24.40
N LEU A 6 9.90 12.12 -24.65
CA LEU A 6 8.78 11.85 -23.72
C LEU A 6 9.02 10.64 -22.80
N ILE A 7 10.06 9.85 -23.06
CA ILE A 7 10.44 8.67 -22.26
C ILE A 7 10.65 8.99 -20.76
N PRO A 8 11.31 10.08 -20.34
CA PRO A 8 11.47 10.38 -18.93
C PRO A 8 10.16 10.77 -18.23
N LEU A 9 9.16 11.27 -18.97
CA LEU A 9 7.87 11.68 -18.42
C LEU A 9 7.02 10.47 -18.00
N LEU A 10 7.16 9.34 -18.69
CA LEU A 10 6.45 8.09 -18.39
C LEU A 10 6.95 7.42 -17.09
N LEU A 11 8.20 7.70 -16.68
CA LEU A 11 8.79 7.13 -15.46
C LEU A 11 8.25 7.74 -14.16
N LEU A 12 7.54 8.87 -14.23
CA LEU A 12 7.01 9.59 -13.06
C LEU A 12 5.66 9.05 -12.55
N CYS A 13 4.99 8.18 -13.30
CA CYS A 13 3.60 7.81 -13.02
C CYS A 13 3.41 6.67 -11.99
N ALA A 14 4.49 6.11 -11.42
CA ALA A 14 4.41 4.90 -10.59
C ALA A 14 4.94 5.07 -9.14
N CYS A 15 5.15 6.30 -8.66
CA CYS A 15 5.77 6.52 -7.36
C CYS A 15 4.78 6.33 -6.20
N ALA A 16 4.70 5.11 -5.67
CA ALA A 16 4.39 4.89 -4.26
C ALA A 16 5.70 4.77 -3.50
N SER A 17 5.96 5.69 -2.57
CA SER A 17 7.16 5.69 -1.72
C SER A 17 6.78 5.35 -0.28
N PRO A 18 7.63 4.61 0.46
CA PRO A 18 7.37 4.30 1.85
C PRO A 18 7.47 5.54 2.74
N ALA A 19 6.76 5.54 3.88
CA ALA A 19 7.02 6.52 4.94
C ALA A 19 8.45 6.37 5.49
N PRO A 20 9.02 7.40 6.16
CA PRO A 20 10.38 7.35 6.69
C PRO A 20 10.69 6.14 7.58
N GLY A 21 9.70 5.64 8.34
CA GLY A 21 9.85 4.44 9.18
C GLY A 21 10.09 3.15 8.38
N PHE A 22 9.62 3.10 7.13
CA PHE A 22 9.70 1.96 6.22
C PHE A 22 10.82 2.11 5.17
N ILE A 23 11.74 3.07 5.34
CA ILE A 23 12.98 3.10 4.53
C ILE A 23 13.72 1.77 4.71
N GLY A 24 14.12 1.17 3.59
CA GLY A 24 14.76 -0.15 3.53
C GLY A 24 13.80 -1.34 3.64
N ALA A 25 12.49 -1.11 3.69
CA ALA A 25 11.49 -2.19 3.66
C ALA A 25 11.45 -2.90 2.30
N VAL A 26 11.04 -4.16 2.31
CA VAL A 26 10.80 -4.93 1.08
C VAL A 26 9.44 -4.54 0.51
N ARG A 27 9.40 -4.18 -0.78
CA ARG A 27 8.15 -3.82 -1.47
C ARG A 27 7.51 -5.04 -2.11
N HIS A 28 6.19 -5.14 -1.96
CA HIS A 28 5.32 -6.06 -2.67
C HIS A 28 4.17 -5.28 -3.30
N ASP A 29 3.73 -5.68 -4.49
CA ASP A 29 2.54 -5.11 -5.12
C ASP A 29 1.46 -6.21 -5.17
N VAL A 30 0.29 -5.91 -4.59
CA VAL A 30 -0.83 -6.84 -4.46
C VAL A 30 -2.07 -6.21 -5.07
N THR A 31 -2.90 -7.01 -5.73
CA THR A 31 -4.22 -6.57 -6.21
C THR A 31 -5.30 -7.42 -5.55
N LEU A 32 -6.23 -6.76 -4.86
CA LEU A 32 -7.39 -7.39 -4.23
C LEU A 32 -8.65 -6.63 -4.65
N ASP A 33 -9.68 -7.35 -5.10
CA ASP A 33 -10.96 -6.78 -5.55
C ASP A 33 -10.80 -5.63 -6.57
N GLY A 34 -9.81 -5.76 -7.46
CA GLY A 34 -9.49 -4.74 -8.47
C GLY A 34 -8.78 -3.49 -7.93
N ILE A 35 -8.50 -3.44 -6.62
CA ILE A 35 -7.74 -2.37 -5.96
C ILE A 35 -6.29 -2.80 -5.84
N ARG A 36 -5.38 -1.92 -6.27
CA ARG A 36 -3.93 -2.14 -6.20
C ARG A 36 -3.39 -1.57 -4.90
N PHE A 37 -2.49 -2.32 -4.26
CA PHE A 37 -1.81 -1.94 -3.03
C PHE A 37 -0.30 -2.12 -3.20
N ALA A 38 0.47 -1.13 -2.78
CA ALA A 38 1.89 -1.30 -2.51
C ALA A 38 2.04 -1.60 -1.02
N VAL A 39 2.69 -2.71 -0.67
CA VAL A 39 2.97 -3.14 0.70
C VAL A 39 4.47 -3.07 0.95
N PHE A 40 4.87 -2.35 1.99
CA PHE A 40 6.24 -2.25 2.44
C PHE A 40 6.40 -3.02 3.75
N HIS A 41 7.11 -4.14 3.72
CA HIS A 41 7.32 -5.03 4.87
C HIS A 41 8.64 -4.74 5.57
N LYS A 42 8.59 -4.50 6.89
CA LYS A 42 9.76 -4.28 7.73
C LYS A 42 9.57 -4.91 9.11
N GLY A 43 10.28 -6.01 9.37
CA GLY A 43 10.21 -6.72 10.64
C GLY A 43 8.79 -7.22 10.91
N ALA A 44 8.20 -6.79 12.05
CA ALA A 44 6.86 -7.14 12.46
C ALA A 44 5.79 -6.10 12.06
N GLU A 45 6.08 -5.22 11.10
CA GLU A 45 5.13 -4.21 10.60
C GLU A 45 5.07 -4.20 9.07
N ALA A 46 3.92 -3.82 8.54
CA ALA A 46 3.73 -3.50 7.13
C ALA A 46 3.06 -2.13 6.97
N GLU A 47 3.57 -1.32 6.04
CA GLU A 47 2.87 -0.14 5.52
C GLU A 47 2.16 -0.53 4.23
N VAL A 48 0.90 -0.17 4.11
CA VAL A 48 0.03 -0.51 2.98
C VAL A 48 -0.48 0.77 2.36
N ILE A 49 -0.13 1.00 1.09
CA ILE A 49 -0.53 2.18 0.32
C ILE A 49 -1.48 1.75 -0.79
N ARG A 50 -2.70 2.30 -0.79
CA ARG A 50 -3.67 2.11 -1.86
C ARG A 50 -3.28 2.93 -3.08
N LEU A 51 -3.21 2.30 -4.23
CA LEU A 51 -2.88 2.92 -5.50
C LEU A 51 -4.13 3.20 -6.35
N GLY A 52 -4.06 4.26 -7.15
CA GLY A 52 -5.13 4.65 -8.05
C GLY A 52 -6.32 5.35 -7.38
N TYR A 53 -7.25 5.79 -8.21
CA TYR A 53 -8.43 6.52 -7.77
C TYR A 53 -9.55 5.59 -7.31
N LEU A 54 -10.20 5.94 -6.20
CA LEU A 54 -11.48 5.38 -5.78
C LEU A 54 -12.44 6.50 -5.40
N SER A 55 -13.69 6.35 -5.82
CA SER A 55 -14.81 7.16 -5.34
C SER A 55 -14.98 6.95 -3.83
N ARG A 56 -15.65 7.89 -3.16
CA ARG A 56 -15.91 7.80 -1.72
C ARG A 56 -16.71 6.54 -1.35
N ALA A 57 -17.70 6.18 -2.16
CA ALA A 57 -18.54 5.01 -1.93
C ALA A 57 -17.75 3.69 -2.00
N ALA A 58 -16.73 3.62 -2.86
CA ALA A 58 -15.91 2.43 -3.03
C ALA A 58 -14.82 2.24 -1.95
N ARG A 59 -14.71 3.16 -0.97
CA ARG A 59 -13.65 3.11 0.06
C ARG A 59 -14.02 2.27 1.29
N ALA A 60 -15.31 1.94 1.48
CA ALA A 60 -15.77 1.19 2.63
C ALA A 60 -15.01 -0.14 2.90
N PRO A 61 -14.69 -0.98 1.90
CA PRO A 61 -13.97 -2.23 2.14
C PRO A 61 -12.45 -2.06 2.32
N VAL A 62 -11.89 -0.87 2.06
CA VAL A 62 -10.43 -0.69 1.95
C VAL A 62 -9.66 -1.07 3.21
N PRO A 63 -10.07 -0.72 4.45
CA PRO A 63 -9.31 -1.09 5.65
C PRO A 63 -9.13 -2.61 5.79
N GLU A 64 -10.19 -3.38 5.51
CA GLU A 64 -10.13 -4.84 5.56
C GLU A 64 -9.24 -5.40 4.44
N LEU A 65 -9.36 -4.86 3.23
CA LEU A 65 -8.47 -5.23 2.11
C LEU A 65 -7.00 -4.88 2.37
N MET A 66 -6.71 -3.80 3.11
CA MET A 66 -5.34 -3.47 3.52
C MET A 66 -4.76 -4.51 4.49
N MET A 67 -5.55 -5.00 5.44
CA MET A 67 -5.14 -6.10 6.33
C MET A 67 -4.83 -7.37 5.52
N GLN A 68 -5.68 -7.70 4.55
CA GLN A 68 -5.50 -8.86 3.68
C GLN A 68 -4.28 -8.70 2.76
N ALA A 69 -4.05 -7.50 2.21
CA ALA A 69 -2.88 -7.20 1.40
C ALA A 69 -1.58 -7.38 2.21
N ALA A 70 -1.57 -6.93 3.47
CA ALA A 70 -0.44 -7.15 4.37
C ALA A 70 -0.19 -8.65 4.63
N ALA A 71 -1.25 -9.43 4.86
CA ALA A 71 -1.14 -10.88 5.03
C ALA A 71 -0.57 -11.56 3.77
N GLN A 72 -1.14 -11.27 2.60
CA GLN A 72 -0.72 -11.88 1.34
C GLN A 72 0.70 -11.51 0.93
N ALA A 73 1.10 -10.25 1.13
CA ALA A 73 2.44 -9.77 0.78
C ALA A 73 3.54 -10.40 1.64
N THR A 74 3.28 -10.56 2.93
CA THR A 74 4.31 -10.95 3.90
C THR A 74 4.28 -12.44 4.29
N GLY A 75 3.16 -13.12 4.04
CA GLY A 75 2.90 -14.47 4.56
C GLY A 75 2.69 -14.53 6.09
N CYS A 76 2.76 -13.40 6.78
CA CYS A 76 2.55 -13.31 8.23
C CYS A 76 1.09 -13.01 8.56
N ARG A 77 0.71 -13.22 9.83
CA ARG A 77 -0.66 -12.98 10.28
C ARG A 77 -0.82 -11.55 10.82
N PRO A 78 -1.70 -10.70 10.24
CA PRO A 78 -2.02 -9.39 10.80
C PRO A 78 -2.62 -9.50 12.21
N VAL A 79 -2.26 -8.58 13.10
CA VAL A 79 -2.88 -8.47 14.43
C VAL A 79 -4.23 -7.77 14.27
N PRO A 80 -5.35 -8.41 14.69
CA PRO A 80 -6.67 -7.79 14.58
C PRO A 80 -6.73 -6.42 15.25
N GLY A 81 -7.33 -5.43 14.58
CA GLY A 81 -7.47 -4.06 15.09
C GLY A 81 -6.17 -3.24 15.16
N SER A 82 -5.05 -3.75 14.64
CA SER A 82 -3.76 -3.02 14.62
C SER A 82 -3.63 -2.04 13.46
N LEU A 83 -4.61 -1.96 12.56
CA LEU A 83 -4.57 -1.04 11.44
C LEU A 83 -4.66 0.39 11.95
N VAL A 84 -3.62 1.18 11.68
CA VAL A 84 -3.56 2.60 12.05
C VAL A 84 -3.29 3.43 10.80
N THR A 85 -4.14 4.43 10.56
CA THR A 85 -3.95 5.44 9.52
C THR A 85 -3.38 6.72 10.12
N ARG A 86 -2.66 7.52 9.33
CA ARG A 86 -2.17 8.82 9.81
C ARG A 86 -3.29 9.83 10.06
N ILE A 87 -4.35 9.77 9.26
CA ILE A 87 -5.52 10.64 9.36
C ILE A 87 -6.74 9.75 9.66
N PRO A 88 -7.53 10.03 10.71
CA PRO A 88 -8.73 9.24 11.02
C PRO A 88 -9.69 9.18 9.82
N GLY A 89 -10.09 7.97 9.44
CA GLY A 89 -10.98 7.73 8.30
C GLY A 89 -10.30 7.81 6.92
N ASP A 90 -8.97 7.97 6.86
CA ASP A 90 -8.23 7.81 5.61
C ASP A 90 -8.22 6.34 5.14
N THR A 91 -8.07 6.17 3.83
CA THR A 91 -7.97 4.87 3.16
C THR A 91 -6.88 4.90 2.08
N GLY A 92 -5.92 5.83 2.19
CA GLY A 92 -4.80 5.99 1.29
C GLY A 92 -3.57 5.23 1.76
N GLU A 93 -3.22 5.37 3.03
CA GLU A 93 -2.11 4.67 3.68
C GLU A 93 -2.51 4.18 5.07
N ALA A 94 -2.00 3.02 5.46
CA ALA A 94 -2.14 2.48 6.80
C ALA A 94 -0.95 1.62 7.19
N ARG A 95 -0.73 1.48 8.49
CA ARG A 95 0.24 0.56 9.09
C ARG A 95 -0.48 -0.58 9.75
N VAL A 96 0.12 -1.76 9.67
CA VAL A 96 -0.42 -3.02 10.22
C VAL A 96 0.67 -3.71 11.01
N THR A 97 0.35 -4.14 12.23
CA THR A 97 1.23 -5.01 13.02
C THR A 97 1.05 -6.46 12.59
N LEU A 98 2.15 -7.18 12.44
CA LEU A 98 2.20 -8.57 11.98
C LEU A 98 2.70 -9.49 13.09
N ARG A 99 2.29 -10.76 13.00
CA ARG A 99 2.88 -11.89 13.72
C ARG A 99 3.51 -12.83 12.71
N CYS A 100 4.82 -12.66 12.58
CA CYS A 100 5.77 -13.62 12.06
C CYS A 100 6.43 -14.30 13.29
#